data_AF-A0A812PAM7-F1
#
_entry.id   AF-A0A812PAM7-F1
#
_cell.length_a   1.000
_cell.length_b   1.000
_cell.length_c   1.000
_cell.angle_alpha   90.00
_cell.angle_beta   90.00
_cell.angle_gamma   90.00
#
_symmetry.space_group_name_H-M   'P 1'
#
loop_
_entity.id
_entity.type
_entity.pdbx_description
1 polymer ?
#
loop_
_entity_poly.entity_id
_entity_poly.type
_entity_poly.pdbx_seq_one_letter_code
_entity_poly.pdbx_strand_id
1 'polypeptide(L)'
;CFGSESKGIEAAGGLLAFLGRCPELQELFMSECSQILAAAWRQLEGAHWPRLTKVNFDRCFDENSKGADGVAGLLTALARCPELKDLAMAHCSHIPAAAWQQLEGAHWPRLAKGDFEACFSSESEGVEASATILSFLGRCPELQ
;
A
#
# COMPACT_ATOMS: atom_id res chain seq x y z
N CYS A 1 0.32 14.34 -5.02
CA CYS A 1 -0.70 13.82 -5.97
C CYS A 1 -1.74 14.87 -6.34
N PHE A 2 -2.72 14.54 -7.20
CA PHE A 2 -3.83 15.41 -7.63
C PHE A 2 -4.39 16.24 -6.46
N GLY A 3 -4.31 17.57 -6.57
CA GLY A 3 -4.81 18.48 -5.54
C GLY A 3 -6.30 18.26 -5.28
N SER A 4 -6.73 18.57 -4.05
CA SER A 4 -8.11 18.38 -3.55
C SER A 4 -9.21 19.02 -4.42
N GLU A 5 -8.85 19.98 -5.28
CA GLU A 5 -9.77 20.70 -6.17
C GLU A 5 -9.72 20.23 -7.63
N SER A 6 -8.91 19.21 -7.94
CA SER A 6 -8.69 18.80 -9.33
C SER A 6 -9.65 17.71 -9.78
N LYS A 7 -10.16 17.82 -11.02
CA LYS A 7 -10.85 16.73 -11.75
C LYS A 7 -10.02 15.44 -11.86
N GLY A 8 -8.76 15.47 -11.46
CA GLY A 8 -7.86 14.33 -11.42
C GLY A 8 -8.26 13.23 -10.44
N ILE A 9 -9.07 13.52 -9.41
CA ILE A 9 -9.54 12.50 -8.46
C ILE A 9 -10.46 11.48 -9.15
N GLU A 10 -11.35 11.93 -10.04
CA GLU A 10 -12.20 11.02 -10.85
C GLU A 10 -11.36 10.19 -11.82
N ALA A 11 -10.29 10.78 -12.38
CA ALA A 11 -9.35 10.10 -13.26
C ALA A 11 -8.45 9.10 -12.51
N ALA A 12 -8.25 9.27 -11.20
CA ALA A 12 -7.39 8.39 -10.40
C ALA A 12 -7.86 6.93 -10.43
N GLY A 13 -9.18 6.69 -10.43
CA GLY A 13 -9.74 5.35 -10.60
C GLY A 13 -9.35 4.69 -11.93
N GLY A 14 -9.43 5.44 -13.03
CA GLY A 14 -9.01 4.97 -14.35
C GLY A 14 -7.51 4.71 -14.42
N LEU A 15 -6.70 5.58 -13.82
CA LEU A 15 -5.25 5.40 -13.73
C LEU A 15 -4.87 4.14 -12.93
N LEU A 16 -5.45 3.95 -11.73
CA LEU A 16 -5.16 2.78 -10.90
C LEU A 16 -5.62 1.48 -11.59
N ALA A 17 -6.79 1.48 -12.23
CA ALA A 17 -7.25 0.33 -13.01
C ALA A 17 -6.31 0.01 -14.19
N PHE A 18 -5.77 1.03 -14.84
CA PHE A 18 -4.78 0.84 -15.90
C PHE A 18 -3.46 0.28 -15.35
N LEU A 19 -2.92 0.87 -14.27
CA LEU A 19 -1.69 0.42 -13.62
C LEU A 19 -1.81 -1.02 -13.10
N GLY A 20 -2.97 -1.40 -12.56
CA GLY A 20 -3.24 -2.77 -12.11
C GLY A 20 -3.10 -3.82 -13.22
N ARG A 21 -3.19 -3.41 -14.48
CA ARG A 21 -3.05 -4.27 -15.67
C ARG A 21 -1.66 -4.21 -16.32
N CYS A 22 -0.68 -3.56 -15.69
CA CYS A 22 0.67 -3.40 -16.22
C CYS A 22 1.63 -4.43 -15.60
N PRO A 23 1.84 -5.62 -16.23
CA PRO A 23 2.72 -6.65 -15.66
C PRO A 23 4.21 -6.27 -15.65
N GLU A 24 4.59 -5.30 -16.49
CA GLU A 24 5.95 -4.79 -16.63
C GLU A 24 6.26 -3.63 -15.66
N LEU A 25 5.31 -3.24 -14.80
CA LEU A 25 5.49 -2.17 -13.83
C LEU A 25 6.58 -2.55 -12.82
N GLN A 26 7.63 -1.73 -12.73
CA GLN A 26 8.76 -1.95 -11.82
C GLN A 26 8.76 -1.03 -10.61
N GLU A 27 8.23 0.18 -10.77
CA GLU A 27 8.22 1.21 -9.73
C GLU A 27 6.86 1.89 -9.71
N LEU A 28 6.28 2.06 -8.53
CA LEU A 28 5.00 2.75 -8.34
C LEU A 28 5.12 3.76 -7.19
N PHE A 29 5.21 5.03 -7.55
CA PHE A 29 5.36 6.12 -6.58
C PHE A 29 4.11 6.99 -6.57
N MET A 30 3.40 6.95 -5.44
CA MET A 30 2.20 7.72 -5.17
C MET A 30 2.27 8.24 -3.73
N SER A 31 3.17 9.16 -3.42
CA SER A 31 3.23 9.81 -2.11
C SER A 31 2.21 10.95 -1.99
N GLU A 32 1.71 11.19 -0.78
CA GLU A 32 0.79 12.28 -0.45
C GLU A 32 -0.48 12.25 -1.34
N CYS A 33 -1.01 11.04 -1.52
CA CYS A 33 -2.14 10.70 -2.38
C CYS A 33 -3.45 10.51 -1.59
N SER A 34 -3.62 11.22 -0.46
CA SER A 34 -4.73 11.07 0.48
C SER A 34 -6.12 11.37 -0.10
N GLN A 35 -6.19 12.10 -1.20
CA GLN A 35 -7.46 12.46 -1.85
C GLN A 35 -8.00 11.37 -2.79
N ILE A 36 -7.25 10.29 -3.05
CA ILE A 36 -7.75 9.17 -3.87
C ILE A 36 -8.81 8.40 -3.08
N LEU A 37 -9.99 8.24 -3.69
CA LEU A 37 -11.13 7.58 -3.07
C LEU A 37 -10.93 6.08 -2.90
N ALA A 38 -11.54 5.51 -1.87
CA ALA A 38 -11.50 4.07 -1.58
C ALA A 38 -11.88 3.21 -2.81
N ALA A 39 -12.86 3.64 -3.61
CA ALA A 39 -13.28 2.94 -4.82
C ALA A 39 -12.16 2.80 -5.86
N ALA A 40 -11.25 3.77 -5.95
CA ALA A 40 -10.12 3.72 -6.87
C ALA A 40 -9.07 2.70 -6.40
N TRP A 41 -8.77 2.67 -5.10
CA TRP A 41 -7.84 1.69 -4.52
C TRP A 41 -8.33 0.25 -4.64
N ARG A 42 -9.65 0.01 -4.51
CA ARG A 42 -10.25 -1.31 -4.69
C ARG A 42 -10.05 -1.89 -6.09
N GLN A 43 -9.84 -1.06 -7.11
CA GLN A 43 -9.54 -1.53 -8.46
C GLN A 43 -8.22 -2.33 -8.54
N LEU A 44 -7.34 -2.16 -7.54
CA LEU A 44 -6.06 -2.86 -7.48
C LEU A 44 -6.16 -4.28 -6.92
N GLU A 45 -7.30 -4.72 -6.38
CA GLU A 45 -7.44 -6.06 -5.78
C GLU A 45 -7.07 -7.20 -6.76
N GLY A 46 -7.39 -7.00 -8.04
CA GLY A 46 -7.03 -7.91 -9.14
C GLY A 46 -5.68 -7.63 -9.79
N ALA A 47 -4.92 -6.64 -9.31
CA ALA A 47 -3.65 -6.27 -9.91
C ALA A 47 -2.60 -7.36 -9.74
N HIS A 48 -1.75 -7.49 -10.75
CA HIS A 48 -0.64 -8.42 -10.74
C HIS A 48 0.62 -7.74 -11.28
N TRP A 49 1.58 -7.49 -10.40
CA TRP A 49 2.83 -6.81 -10.73
C TRP A 49 4.04 -7.71 -10.45
N PRO A 50 4.30 -8.72 -11.30
CA PRO A 50 5.36 -9.70 -11.08
C PRO A 50 6.78 -9.10 -11.10
N ARG A 51 6.93 -7.88 -11.65
CA ARG A 51 8.22 -7.18 -11.75
C ARG A 51 8.33 -5.96 -10.83
N LEU A 52 7.37 -5.73 -9.94
CA LEU A 52 7.37 -4.58 -9.06
C LEU A 52 8.48 -4.72 -8.03
N THR A 53 9.38 -3.73 -8.01
CA THR A 53 10.54 -3.71 -7.13
C THR A 53 10.48 -2.60 -6.09
N LYS A 54 9.83 -1.48 -6.39
CA LYS A 54 9.73 -0.35 -5.46
C LYS A 54 8.34 0.24 -5.45
N VAL A 55 7.85 0.56 -4.26
CA VAL A 55 6.62 1.31 -4.08
C VAL A 55 6.78 2.37 -3.01
N ASN A 56 6.11 3.51 -3.21
CA ASN A 56 5.97 4.54 -2.18
C ASN A 56 4.51 5.00 -2.12
N PHE A 57 3.93 4.88 -0.94
CA PHE A 57 2.58 5.31 -0.59
C PHE A 57 2.57 6.19 0.67
N ASP A 58 3.70 6.82 1.00
CA ASP A 58 3.84 7.64 2.20
C ASP A 58 2.73 8.70 2.25
N ARG A 59 2.10 8.85 3.42
CA ARG A 59 1.00 9.81 3.68
C ARG A 59 -0.20 9.65 2.74
N CYS A 60 -0.41 8.49 2.11
CA CYS A 60 -1.65 8.21 1.37
C CYS A 60 -2.85 7.91 2.26
N PHE A 61 -2.59 7.32 3.41
CA PHE A 61 -3.61 6.79 4.31
C PHE A 61 -3.45 7.41 5.70
N ASP A 62 -3.26 8.73 5.71
CA ASP A 62 -3.22 9.57 6.91
C ASP A 62 -4.64 9.99 7.33
N GLU A 63 -4.74 10.88 8.33
CA GLU A 63 -6.01 11.43 8.84
C GLU A 63 -6.87 12.16 7.81
N ASN A 64 -6.27 12.59 6.70
CA ASN A 64 -6.97 13.29 5.62
C ASN A 64 -7.37 12.34 4.48
N SER A 65 -7.12 11.03 4.64
CA SER A 65 -7.35 10.04 3.60
C SER A 65 -8.83 9.82 3.33
N LYS A 66 -9.20 9.89 2.06
CA LYS A 66 -10.50 9.44 1.52
C LYS A 66 -10.44 8.00 1.00
N GLY A 67 -9.28 7.35 1.15
CA GLY A 67 -8.91 6.10 0.51
C GLY A 67 -8.71 4.92 1.44
N ALA A 68 -8.60 5.16 2.75
CA ALA A 68 -8.29 4.16 3.79
C ALA A 68 -9.12 2.87 3.66
N ASP A 69 -10.45 2.97 3.53
CA ASP A 69 -11.35 1.80 3.39
C ASP A 69 -11.15 0.97 2.11
N GLY A 70 -10.37 1.48 1.15
CA GLY A 70 -10.07 0.81 -0.12
C GLY A 70 -8.68 0.19 -0.19
N VAL A 71 -7.82 0.46 0.80
CA VAL A 71 -6.41 0.08 0.79
C VAL A 71 -6.19 -1.44 0.81
N ALA A 72 -7.17 -2.22 1.29
CA ALA A 72 -7.10 -3.67 1.28
C ALA A 72 -6.78 -4.23 -0.12
N GLY A 73 -7.38 -3.68 -1.18
CA GLY A 73 -7.10 -4.10 -2.56
C GLY A 73 -5.65 -3.84 -2.98
N LEU A 74 -5.06 -2.70 -2.55
CA LEU A 74 -3.65 -2.40 -2.76
C LEU A 74 -2.75 -3.39 -2.00
N LEU A 75 -3.03 -3.65 -0.72
CA LEU A 75 -2.24 -4.56 0.10
C LEU A 75 -2.28 -6.00 -0.44
N THR A 76 -3.45 -6.47 -0.89
CA THR A 76 -3.58 -7.78 -1.56
C THR A 76 -2.73 -7.87 -2.83
N ALA A 77 -2.64 -6.80 -3.62
CA ALA A 77 -1.77 -6.77 -4.80
C ALA A 77 -0.28 -6.80 -4.42
N LEU A 78 0.12 -5.99 -3.44
CA LEU A 78 1.50 -5.95 -2.94
C LEU A 78 1.94 -7.29 -2.35
N ALA A 79 1.05 -8.00 -1.64
CA ALA A 79 1.31 -9.34 -1.11
C ALA A 79 1.73 -10.36 -2.19
N ARG A 80 1.33 -10.12 -3.45
CA ARG A 80 1.61 -10.98 -4.62
C ARG A 80 2.82 -10.53 -5.44
N CYS A 81 3.62 -9.57 -4.96
CA CYS A 81 4.79 -9.03 -5.65
C CYS A 81 6.09 -9.71 -5.18
N PRO A 82 6.58 -10.77 -5.85
CA PRO A 82 7.75 -11.54 -5.39
C PRO A 82 9.08 -10.78 -5.53
N GLU A 83 9.10 -9.76 -6.39
CA GLU A 83 10.29 -8.96 -6.73
C GLU A 83 10.41 -7.68 -5.91
N LEU A 84 9.53 -7.47 -4.93
CA LEU A 84 9.47 -6.25 -4.13
C LEU A 84 10.71 -6.12 -3.24
N LYS A 85 11.39 -4.98 -3.34
CA LYS A 85 12.64 -4.64 -2.64
C LYS A 85 12.50 -3.48 -1.67
N ASP A 86 11.66 -2.51 -2.04
CA ASP A 86 11.44 -1.29 -1.29
C ASP A 86 9.94 -1.03 -1.16
N LEU A 87 9.45 -0.99 0.08
CA LEU A 87 8.06 -0.71 0.43
C LEU A 87 8.02 0.45 1.41
N ALA A 88 7.61 1.62 0.93
CA ALA A 88 7.41 2.81 1.77
C ALA A 88 5.92 3.08 1.97
N MET A 89 5.47 3.08 3.23
CA MET A 89 4.11 3.39 3.66
C MET A 89 4.11 4.27 4.92
N ALA A 90 5.10 5.14 5.09
CA ALA A 90 5.21 6.00 6.26
C ALA A 90 3.95 6.88 6.45
N HIS A 91 3.60 7.13 7.71
CA HIS A 91 2.45 7.94 8.13
C HIS A 91 1.10 7.48 7.59
N CYS A 92 0.90 6.17 7.44
CA CYS A 92 -0.38 5.57 7.03
C CYS A 92 -1.21 5.07 8.23
N SER A 93 -1.51 5.97 9.18
CA SER A 93 -2.15 5.63 10.47
C SER A 93 -3.63 5.26 10.38
N HIS A 94 -4.31 5.61 9.29
CA HIS A 94 -5.74 5.33 9.07
C HIS A 94 -5.96 4.06 8.26
N ILE A 95 -4.94 3.23 8.02
CA ILE A 95 -5.15 1.90 7.46
C ILE A 95 -5.78 1.00 8.55
N PRO A 96 -6.98 0.45 8.34
CA PRO A 96 -7.62 -0.40 9.33
C PRO A 96 -6.82 -1.69 9.55
N ALA A 97 -6.81 -2.20 10.79
CA ALA A 97 -6.15 -3.48 11.13
C ALA A 97 -6.54 -4.64 10.19
N ALA A 98 -7.81 -4.72 9.78
CA ALA A 98 -8.30 -5.74 8.85
C ALA A 98 -7.68 -5.65 7.44
N ALA A 99 -7.27 -4.46 7.00
CA ALA A 99 -6.60 -4.31 5.71
C ALA A 99 -5.15 -4.82 5.79
N TRP A 100 -4.46 -4.60 6.91
CA TRP A 100 -3.12 -5.13 7.14
C TRP A 100 -3.05 -6.66 7.12
N GLN A 101 -4.14 -7.34 7.51
CA GLN A 101 -4.24 -8.81 7.44
C GLN A 101 -4.07 -9.37 6.02
N GLN A 102 -4.30 -8.55 4.98
CA GLN A 102 -4.04 -8.97 3.59
C GLN A 102 -2.55 -9.29 3.33
N LEU A 103 -1.64 -8.80 4.18
CA LEU A 103 -0.21 -9.08 4.10
C LEU A 103 0.20 -10.37 4.84
N GLU A 104 -0.66 -11.02 5.61
CA GLU A 104 -0.29 -12.22 6.39
C GLU A 104 0.24 -13.37 5.52
N GLY A 105 -0.29 -13.51 4.31
CA GLY A 105 0.15 -14.50 3.32
C GLY A 105 1.21 -14.00 2.35
N ALA A 106 1.69 -12.77 2.49
CA ALA A 106 2.68 -12.21 1.60
C ALA A 106 4.02 -12.96 1.74
N HIS A 107 4.75 -13.03 0.62
CA HIS A 107 6.08 -13.61 0.58
C HIS A 107 6.98 -12.69 -0.23
N TRP A 108 7.80 -11.90 0.47
CA TRP A 108 8.70 -10.94 -0.14
C TRP A 108 10.16 -11.35 0.07
N PRO A 109 10.68 -12.30 -0.72
CA PRO A 109 12.02 -12.85 -0.52
C PRO A 109 13.13 -11.81 -0.79
N ARG A 110 12.81 -10.73 -1.50
CA ARG A 110 13.75 -9.67 -1.89
C ARG A 110 13.54 -8.34 -1.15
N LEU A 111 12.66 -8.31 -0.15
CA LEU A 111 12.38 -7.06 0.56
C LEU A 111 13.54 -6.68 1.46
N ALA A 112 14.27 -5.65 1.05
CA ALA A 112 15.43 -5.12 1.77
C ALA A 112 15.10 -3.85 2.57
N LYS A 113 14.00 -3.17 2.23
CA LYS A 113 13.55 -1.93 2.90
C LYS A 113 12.04 -1.93 3.07
N GLY A 114 11.59 -1.76 4.31
CA GLY A 114 10.19 -1.55 4.66
C GLY A 114 10.07 -0.36 5.59
N ASP A 115 9.39 0.69 5.16
CA ASP A 115 9.08 1.85 5.99
C ASP A 115 7.59 1.86 6.37
N PHE A 116 7.35 1.72 7.67
CA PHE A 116 6.02 1.74 8.29
C PHE A 116 5.96 2.74 9.44
N GLU A 117 6.79 3.80 9.40
CA GLU A 117 6.81 4.84 10.42
C GLU A 117 5.39 5.36 10.69
N ALA A 118 5.02 5.51 11.96
CA ALA A 118 3.72 6.01 12.39
C ALA A 118 2.47 5.27 11.88
N CYS A 119 2.60 4.08 11.25
CA CYS A 119 1.45 3.26 10.84
C CYS A 119 0.74 2.57 12.02
N PHE A 120 1.50 2.28 13.09
CA PHE A 120 1.05 1.50 14.25
C PHE A 120 1.17 2.29 15.55
N SER A 121 0.98 3.61 15.49
CA SER A 121 0.93 4.43 16.72
C SER A 121 -0.27 4.04 17.58
N SER A 122 -0.27 4.42 18.86
CA SER A 122 -1.38 4.11 19.79
C SER A 122 -2.74 4.66 19.35
N GLU A 123 -2.75 5.65 18.46
CA GLU A 123 -3.95 6.30 17.92
C GLU A 123 -4.31 5.80 16.52
N SER A 124 -3.50 4.90 15.93
CA SER A 124 -3.73 4.37 14.59
C SER A 124 -4.85 3.32 14.56
N GLU A 125 -5.58 3.27 13.45
CA GLU A 125 -6.59 2.23 13.19
C GLU A 125 -5.96 0.84 12.94
N GLY A 126 -4.65 0.82 12.66
CA GLY A 126 -3.87 -0.37 12.37
C GLY A 126 -3.20 -1.00 13.59
N VAL A 127 -3.28 -0.40 14.78
CA VAL A 127 -2.47 -0.77 15.95
C VAL A 127 -2.58 -2.26 16.32
N GLU A 128 -3.77 -2.85 16.19
CA GLU A 128 -4.02 -4.27 16.47
C GLU A 128 -3.29 -5.21 15.51
N ALA A 129 -2.96 -4.77 14.29
CA ALA A 129 -2.22 -5.55 13.31
C ALA A 129 -0.69 -5.47 13.49
N SER A 130 -0.18 -4.61 14.39
CA SER A 130 1.26 -4.36 14.55
C SER A 130 2.08 -5.64 14.80
N ALA A 131 1.63 -6.50 15.73
CA ALA A 131 2.31 -7.75 16.04
C ALA A 131 2.32 -8.73 14.85
N THR A 132 1.21 -8.80 14.11
CA THR A 132 1.08 -9.62 12.91
C THR A 132 2.04 -9.15 11.82
N ILE A 133 2.09 -7.84 11.57
CA ILE A 133 2.97 -7.25 10.56
C ILE A 133 4.44 -7.45 10.94
N LEU A 134 4.83 -7.20 12.20
CA LEU A 134 6.19 -7.43 12.67
C LEU A 134 6.61 -8.91 12.53
N SER A 135 5.73 -9.84 12.89
CA SER A 135 5.97 -11.27 12.71
C SER A 135 6.21 -11.64 11.25
N PHE A 136 5.37 -11.10 10.34
CA PHE A 136 5.54 -11.33 8.91
C PHE A 136 6.81 -10.70 8.35
N LEU A 137 7.11 -9.43 8.66
CA LEU A 137 8.33 -8.75 8.23
C LEU A 137 9.58 -9.48 8.74
N GLY A 138 9.53 -10.08 9.93
CA GLY A 138 10.58 -10.95 10.45
C GLY A 138 10.84 -12.21 9.62
N ARG A 139 9.91 -12.62 8.74
CA ARG A 139 10.11 -13.72 7.77
C ARG A 139 10.78 -13.28 6.47
N CYS A 140 10.97 -11.97 6.25
CA CYS A 140 11.63 -11.45 5.06
C CYS A 140 13.15 -11.56 5.23
N PRO A 141 13.85 -12.39 4.42
CA PRO A 141 15.25 -12.72 4.66
C PRO A 141 16.21 -11.54 4.42
N GLU A 142 15.86 -10.62 3.54
CA GLU A 142 16.71 -9.45 3.21
C GLU A 142 16.47 -8.24 4.15
N LEU A 143 15.51 -8.33 5.08
CA LEU A 143 15.20 -7.27 6.04
C LEU A 143 15.87 -7.51 7.42
N GLN A 144 16.49 -8.68 7.62
CA GLN A 144 17.23 -9.07 8.84
C GLN A 144 18.68 -8.59 8.78
#